data_AF-A0A2V5UNY3-F1
#
_entry.id   AF-A0A2V5UNY3-F1
#
_cell.length_a   1.000
_cell.length_b   1.000
_cell.length_c   1.000
_cell.angle_alpha   90.00
_cell.angle_beta   90.00
_cell.angle_gamma   90.00
#
_symmetry.space_group_name_H-M   'P 1'
#
loop_
_entity.id
_entity.type
_entity.pdbx_description
1 polymer ?
#
loop_
_entity_poly.entity_id
_entity_poly.type
_entity_poly.pdbx_seq_one_letter_code
_entity_poly.pdbx_strand_id
1 'polypeptide(L)'
;MAMFRTKRRKIERLDFILAGAQKSVTTAKHYFLRKHPDITMGDKQEMHFFDNEEMFAGQVDYELLHERFPQLRPWAIAGECTPIYIYWKPAMERIWKYNSKIK
;
A
#
# COMPACT_ATOMS: atom_id res chain seq x y z
N MET A 1 -34.62 -1.55 5.59
CA MET A 1 -33.34 -0.82 5.43
C MET A 1 -32.76 -1.18 4.07
N ALA A 2 -32.77 -0.23 3.12
CA ALA A 2 -32.22 -0.49 1.79
C ALA A 2 -30.69 -0.56 1.89
N MET A 3 -30.13 -1.73 1.61
CA MET A 3 -28.69 -1.95 1.52
C MET A 3 -28.20 -1.34 0.22
N PHE A 4 -27.73 -0.08 0.27
CA PHE A 4 -27.07 0.55 -0.87
C PHE A 4 -25.90 -0.33 -1.32
N ARG A 5 -26.03 -0.94 -2.50
CA ARG A 5 -25.00 -1.80 -3.07
C ARG A 5 -23.90 -0.89 -3.62
N THR A 6 -22.96 -0.52 -2.77
CA THR A 6 -21.85 0.35 -3.15
C THR A 6 -21.00 -0.34 -4.22
N LYS A 7 -20.85 0.30 -5.39
CA LYS A 7 -19.97 -0.17 -6.47
C LYS A 7 -18.55 -0.28 -5.93
N ARG A 8 -17.87 -1.42 -6.08
CA ARG A 8 -16.46 -1.54 -5.68
C ARG A 8 -15.52 -1.25 -6.86
N ARG A 9 -14.27 -0.87 -6.57
CA ARG A 9 -13.23 -0.55 -7.56
C ARG A 9 -11.96 -1.37 -7.33
N LYS A 10 -11.23 -1.64 -8.41
CA LYS A 10 -9.83 -2.07 -8.33
C LYS A 10 -8.96 -0.91 -7.80
N ILE A 11 -7.86 -1.25 -7.16
CA ILE A 11 -6.83 -0.28 -6.86
C ILE A 11 -6.08 0.07 -8.14
N GLU A 12 -5.70 1.34 -8.29
CA GLU A 12 -4.85 1.81 -9.39
C GLU A 12 -3.51 2.33 -8.86
N ARG A 13 -3.54 2.99 -7.69
CA ARG A 13 -2.38 3.43 -6.93
C ARG A 13 -2.67 3.39 -5.43
N LEU A 14 -1.62 3.26 -4.60
CA LEU A 14 -1.69 3.47 -3.16
C LEU A 14 -1.80 4.95 -2.84
N ASP A 15 -2.58 5.26 -1.81
CA ASP A 15 -2.78 6.61 -1.29
C ASP A 15 -1.75 6.97 -0.21
N PHE A 16 -1.23 5.98 0.53
CA PHE A 16 -0.22 6.18 1.57
C PHE A 16 0.69 4.97 1.80
N ILE A 17 1.89 5.21 2.34
CA ILE A 17 2.84 4.15 2.73
C ILE A 17 3.37 4.39 4.15
N LEU A 18 3.33 3.35 4.98
CA LEU A 18 4.02 3.33 6.27
C LEU A 18 5.46 2.82 6.07
N ALA A 19 6.35 3.73 5.64
CA ALA A 19 7.70 3.38 5.22
C ALA A 19 8.67 3.03 6.36
N GLY A 20 8.34 3.30 7.63
CA GLY A 20 9.22 3.02 8.77
C GLY A 20 8.91 3.79 10.06
N ALA A 21 9.77 3.68 11.09
CA ALA A 21 10.93 2.79 11.17
C ALA A 21 10.58 1.40 11.74
N GLN A 22 11.38 0.39 11.42
CA GLN A 22 11.25 -0.95 12.00
C GLN A 22 11.28 -0.87 13.53
N LYS A 23 10.51 -1.73 14.22
CA LYS A 23 10.36 -1.74 15.69
C LYS A 23 9.76 -0.45 16.29
N SER A 24 9.20 0.45 15.47
CA SER A 24 8.53 1.68 15.92
C SER A 24 7.00 1.55 15.95
N VAL A 25 6.49 0.42 16.45
CA VAL A 25 5.04 0.18 16.65
C VAL A 25 4.24 0.19 15.32
N THR A 26 4.89 -0.14 14.20
CA THR A 26 4.27 -0.23 12.86
C THR A 26 3.19 -1.33 12.80
N THR A 27 3.37 -2.43 13.54
CA THR A 27 2.37 -3.52 13.64
C THR A 27 1.07 -3.06 14.29
N ALA A 28 1.13 -2.31 15.40
CA ALA A 28 -0.10 -1.81 16.04
C ALA A 28 -0.79 -0.77 15.16
N LYS A 29 -0.05 0.15 14.53
CA LYS A 29 -0.62 1.11 13.56
C LYS A 29 -1.33 0.40 12.41
N HIS A 30 -0.68 -0.59 11.80
CA HIS A 30 -1.30 -1.39 10.73
C HIS A 30 -2.56 -2.12 11.21
N TYR A 31 -2.55 -2.70 12.42
CA TYR A 31 -3.70 -3.36 13.01
C TYR A 31 -4.89 -2.40 13.18
N PHE A 32 -4.66 -1.19 13.70
CA PHE A 32 -5.73 -0.20 13.87
C PHE A 32 -6.23 0.34 12.53
N LEU A 33 -5.35 0.60 11.56
CA LEU A 33 -5.73 1.07 10.22
C LEU A 33 -6.57 0.03 9.48
N ARG A 34 -6.25 -1.27 9.60
CA ARG A 34 -7.07 -2.36 9.02
C ARG A 34 -8.49 -2.41 9.55
N LYS A 35 -8.75 -1.88 10.75
CA LYS A 35 -10.10 -1.84 11.33
C LYS A 35 -10.91 -0.62 10.90
N HIS A 36 -10.30 0.37 10.26
CA HIS A 36 -11.01 1.56 9.85
C HIS A 36 -11.86 1.29 8.59
N PRO A 37 -13.17 1.61 8.58
CA PRO A 37 -14.08 1.21 7.50
C PRO A 37 -13.76 1.81 6.12
N ASP A 38 -13.00 2.90 6.11
CA ASP A 38 -12.60 3.63 4.90
C ASP A 38 -11.12 3.47 4.54
N ILE A 39 -10.40 2.58 5.23
CA ILE A 39 -9.00 2.26 4.92
C ILE A 39 -8.92 0.79 4.50
N THR A 40 -8.25 0.54 3.38
CA THR A 40 -7.96 -0.81 2.90
C THR A 40 -6.45 -1.02 2.93
N MET A 41 -5.98 -1.88 3.84
CA MET A 41 -4.60 -2.37 3.77
C MET A 41 -4.57 -3.63 2.91
N GLY A 42 -3.40 -3.93 2.35
CA GLY A 42 -3.21 -5.20 1.66
C GLY A 42 -3.30 -6.42 2.56
N ASP A 43 -3.29 -7.60 1.93
CA ASP A 43 -3.42 -8.90 2.59
C ASP A 43 -2.31 -9.17 3.61
N LYS A 44 -1.08 -8.76 3.30
CA LYS A 44 0.14 -8.90 4.12
C LYS A 44 0.79 -7.55 4.47
N GLN A 45 1.48 -7.54 5.62
CA GLN A 45 2.49 -6.52 5.92
C GLN A 45 3.78 -6.85 5.17
N GLU A 46 4.68 -5.86 5.05
CA GLU A 46 6.04 -6.03 4.55
C GLU A 46 6.01 -6.71 3.16
N MET A 47 5.35 -6.04 2.21
CA MET A 47 5.21 -6.58 0.86
C MET A 47 6.52 -6.64 0.10
N HIS A 48 7.48 -5.81 0.53
CA HIS A 48 8.80 -5.68 -0.06
C HIS A 48 8.77 -5.45 -1.57
N PHE A 49 7.88 -4.55 -2.02
CA PHE A 49 7.76 -4.25 -3.44
C PHE A 49 8.83 -3.23 -3.84
N PHE A 50 8.83 -2.05 -3.22
CA PHE A 50 9.69 -0.93 -3.63
C PHE A 50 11.18 -1.11 -3.28
N ASP A 51 11.53 -2.06 -2.41
CA ASP A 51 12.91 -2.44 -2.08
C ASP A 51 13.40 -3.69 -2.81
N ASN A 52 12.57 -4.33 -3.65
CA ASN A 52 12.98 -5.49 -4.41
C ASN A 52 13.67 -5.08 -5.72
N GLU A 53 14.99 -5.26 -5.79
CA GLU A 53 15.78 -4.93 -6.97
C GLU A 53 15.40 -5.73 -8.21
N GLU A 54 15.00 -6.99 -8.07
CA GLU A 54 14.61 -7.86 -9.19
C GLU A 54 13.33 -7.35 -9.86
N MET A 55 12.34 -6.91 -9.07
CA MET A 55 11.10 -6.32 -9.57
C MET A 55 11.33 -4.99 -10.30
N PHE A 56 12.44 -4.30 -10.00
CA PHE A 56 12.79 -3.00 -10.54
C PHE A 56 13.97 -3.02 -11.54
N ALA A 57 14.45 -4.21 -11.92
CA ALA A 57 15.54 -4.38 -12.88
C ALA A 57 15.15 -4.02 -14.33
N GLY A 58 13.85 -3.88 -14.61
CA GLY A 58 13.32 -3.57 -15.93
C GLY A 58 11.99 -2.82 -15.88
N GLN A 59 11.08 -3.13 -16.82
CA GLN A 59 9.73 -2.59 -16.77
C GLN A 59 9.00 -3.12 -15.54
N VAL A 60 8.59 -2.20 -14.66
CA VAL A 60 7.93 -2.53 -13.39
C VAL A 60 6.47 -2.92 -13.67
N ASP A 61 6.08 -4.09 -13.18
CA ASP A 61 4.69 -4.52 -13.14
C ASP A 61 4.07 -4.23 -11.77
N TYR A 62 3.25 -3.18 -11.71
CA TYR A 62 2.57 -2.79 -10.48
C TYR A 62 1.36 -3.68 -10.14
N GLU A 63 0.88 -4.52 -11.06
CA GLU A 63 -0.21 -5.45 -10.74
C GLU A 63 0.20 -6.46 -9.67
N LEU A 64 1.50 -6.83 -9.60
CA LEU A 64 2.08 -7.67 -8.53
C LEU A 64 1.88 -7.09 -7.13
N LEU A 65 1.80 -5.75 -7.03
CA LEU A 65 1.46 -5.04 -5.80
C LEU A 65 -0.07 -4.92 -5.64
N HIS A 66 -0.78 -4.57 -6.70
CA HIS A 66 -2.22 -4.27 -6.66
C HIS A 66 -3.08 -5.51 -6.39
N GLU A 67 -2.67 -6.69 -6.84
CA GLU A 67 -3.36 -7.97 -6.59
C GLU A 67 -3.47 -8.32 -5.10
N ARG A 68 -2.61 -7.71 -4.27
CA ARG A 68 -2.59 -7.87 -2.80
C ARG A 68 -3.72 -7.14 -2.10
N PHE A 69 -4.53 -6.37 -2.84
CA PHE A 69 -5.64 -5.60 -2.32
C PHE A 69 -6.98 -6.20 -2.77
N PRO A 70 -7.97 -6.31 -1.87
CA PRO A 70 -9.33 -6.64 -2.28
C PRO A 70 -9.93 -5.48 -3.10
N GLN A 71 -11.12 -5.68 -3.67
CA GLN A 71 -11.86 -4.57 -4.26
C GLN A 71 -12.22 -3.51 -3.20
N LEU A 72 -11.83 -2.26 -3.45
CA LEU A 72 -12.04 -1.11 -2.56
C LEU A 72 -13.47 -0.56 -2.69
N ARG A 73 -13.95 0.09 -1.61
CA ARG A 73 -15.09 1.01 -1.72
C ARG A 73 -14.67 2.26 -2.52
N PRO A 74 -15.59 2.97 -3.19
CA PRO A 74 -15.24 4.12 -4.03
C PRO A 74 -14.43 5.19 -3.30
N TRP A 75 -14.77 5.43 -2.03
CA TRP A 75 -14.16 6.45 -1.18
C TRP A 75 -13.04 5.93 -0.27
N ALA A 76 -12.78 4.62 -0.26
CA ALA A 76 -11.74 4.06 0.60
C ALA A 76 -10.36 4.42 0.05
N ILE A 77 -9.43 4.71 0.97
CA ILE A 77 -8.02 4.87 0.67
C ILE A 77 -7.27 3.57 0.91
N ALA A 78 -6.23 3.30 0.13
CA ALA A 78 -5.37 2.14 0.29
C ALA A 78 -3.96 2.51 0.71
N GLY A 79 -3.39 1.67 1.58
CA GLY A 79 -1.99 1.81 1.96
C GLY A 79 -1.33 0.50 2.29
N GLU A 80 0.00 0.56 2.34
CA GLU A 80 0.87 -0.58 2.61
C GLU A 80 1.93 -0.19 3.64
N CYS A 81 2.58 -1.18 4.25
CA CYS A 81 3.49 -0.99 5.37
C CYS A 81 4.71 -1.88 5.20
N THR A 82 5.82 -1.27 4.77
CA THR A 82 7.13 -1.94 4.68
C THR A 82 8.20 -1.04 5.33
N PRO A 83 8.54 -1.29 6.60
CA PRO A 83 9.38 -0.38 7.40
C PRO A 83 10.82 -0.18 6.94
N ILE A 84 11.33 -1.06 6.07
CA ILE A 84 12.69 -0.97 5.53
C ILE A 84 12.82 0.12 4.45
N TYR A 85 11.72 0.60 3.88
CA TYR A 85 11.76 1.59 2.80
C TYR A 85 12.51 2.87 3.18
N ILE A 86 12.45 3.34 4.44
CA ILE A 86 13.23 4.54 4.83
C ILE A 86 14.75 4.34 4.73
N TYR A 87 15.23 3.10 4.79
CA TYR A 87 16.65 2.76 4.71
C TYR A 87 17.06 2.30 3.31
N TRP A 88 16.11 1.95 2.45
CA TRP A 88 16.38 1.50 1.09
C TRP A 88 16.42 2.68 0.12
N LYS A 89 17.63 3.18 -0.17
CA LYS A 89 17.83 4.43 -0.94
C LYS A 89 17.03 4.51 -2.25
N PRO A 90 16.95 3.47 -3.11
CA PRO A 90 16.11 3.51 -4.32
C PRO A 90 14.60 3.52 -4.05
N ALA A 91 14.14 3.00 -2.91
CA ALA A 91 12.70 2.82 -2.66
C ALA A 91 11.95 4.15 -2.66
N MET A 92 12.54 5.22 -2.12
CA MET A 92 11.90 6.55 -2.10
C MET A 92 11.65 7.09 -3.50
N GLU A 93 12.62 6.96 -4.41
CA GLU A 93 12.47 7.39 -5.80
C GLU A 93 11.42 6.53 -6.52
N ARG A 94 11.43 5.22 -6.29
CA ARG A 94 10.46 4.28 -6.86
C ARG A 94 9.03 4.59 -6.40
N ILE A 95 8.84 4.87 -5.12
CA ILE A 95 7.56 5.29 -4.53
C ILE A 95 7.08 6.60 -5.15
N TRP A 96 7.96 7.59 -5.30
CA TRP A 96 7.62 8.86 -5.92
C TRP A 96 7.26 8.73 -7.41
N LYS A 97 8.00 7.91 -8.16
CA LYS A 97 7.68 7.58 -9.57
C LYS A 97 6.34 6.85 -9.70
N TYR A 98 6.04 5.96 -8.76
CA TYR A 98 4.77 5.24 -8.71
C TYR A 98 3.60 6.20 -8.45
N ASN A 99 3.72 7.07 -7.45
CA ASN A 99 2.71 8.08 -7.15
C ASN A 99 3.34 9.31 -6.49
N SER A 100 3.52 10.40 -7.26
CA SER A 100 4.14 11.63 -6.74
C SER A 100 3.27 12.40 -5.74
N LYS A 101 2.01 11.99 -5.55
CA LYS A 101 1.07 12.56 -4.56
C LYS A 101 0.85 11.63 -3.35
N ILE A 102 1.60 10.54 -3.24
CA ILE A 102 1.47 9.58 -2.15
C ILE A 102 1.82 10.22 -0.81
N LYS A 103 1.11 9.80 0.25
CA LYS A 103 1.35 10.24 1.62
C LYS A 103 2.28 9.31 2.38
#